data_AF-A0A382K274-F1
#
_entry.id   AF-A0A382K274-F1
#
_cell.length_a   1.000
_cell.length_b   1.000
_cell.length_c   1.000
_cell.angle_alpha   90.00
_cell.angle_beta   90.00
_cell.angle_gamma   90.00
#
_symmetry.space_group_name_H-M   'P 1'
#
loop_
_entity.id
_entity.type
_entity.pdbx_description
1 polymer ?
#
loop_
_entity_poly.entity_id
_entity_poly.type
_entity_poly.pdbx_seq_one_letter_code
_entity_poly.pdbx_strand_id
1 'polypeptide(L)' 'MKDYAKKNGMVHLDYYSSMVDDENGLREDYTYDCVHPNKTGYRVMSDLANKAISTIFGLNGIND' A
#
# COMPACT_ATOMS: atom_id res chain seq x y z
N MET A 1 9.06 11.22 0.91
CA MET A 1 9.39 9.85 1.40
C MET A 1 10.01 8.98 0.32
N LYS A 2 9.39 8.85 -0.87
CA LYS A 2 9.92 8.07 -2.01
C LYS A 2 11.39 8.35 -2.36
N ASP A 3 11.75 9.63 -2.57
CA ASP A 3 13.12 9.98 -2.96
C ASP A 3 14.15 9.71 -1.87
N TYR A 4 13.75 9.92 -0.61
CA TYR A 4 14.60 9.60 0.54
C TYR A 4 14.84 8.09 0.62
N ALA A 5 13.80 7.27 0.50
CA ALA A 5 13.93 5.82 0.49
C ALA A 5 14.86 5.35 -0.63
N LYS A 6 14.65 5.86 -1.86
CA LYS A 6 15.51 5.56 -3.01
C LYS A 6 16.98 5.92 -2.75
N LYS A 7 17.24 7.12 -2.22
CA LYS A 7 18.61 7.58 -1.91
C LYS A 7 19.32 6.70 -0.89
N ASN A 8 18.57 6.07 0.02
CA ASN A 8 19.11 5.25 1.10
C ASN A 8 18.98 3.74 0.86
N GLY A 9 18.68 3.30 -0.38
CA GLY A 9 18.56 1.88 -0.70
C GLY A 9 17.37 1.18 -0.03
N MET A 10 16.35 1.94 0.37
CA MET A 10 15.13 1.42 0.99
C MET A 10 14.02 1.31 -0.06
N VAL A 11 13.11 0.35 0.13
CA VAL A 11 11.89 0.24 -0.67
C VAL A 11 10.82 1.18 -0.14
N HIS A 12 10.12 1.86 -1.05
CA HIS A 12 8.98 2.70 -0.74
C HIS A 12 7.71 2.08 -1.32
N LEU A 13 6.80 1.67 -0.43
CA LEU A 13 5.46 1.26 -0.82
C LEU A 13 4.52 2.49 -0.81
N ASP A 14 3.96 2.80 -1.98
CA ASP A 14 3.08 3.94 -2.17
C ASP A 14 1.61 3.55 -1.98
N TYR A 15 1.15 3.55 -0.73
CA TYR A 15 -0.28 3.35 -0.44
C TYR A 15 -1.16 4.48 -0.96
N TYR A 16 -0.64 5.71 -0.94
CA TYR A 16 -1.40 6.91 -1.25
C TYR A 16 -2.03 6.80 -2.63
N SER A 17 -1.23 6.60 -3.68
CA SER A 17 -1.72 6.52 -5.06
C SER A 17 -2.69 5.36 -5.32
N SER A 18 -2.71 4.35 -4.44
CA SER A 18 -3.58 3.18 -4.56
C SER A 18 -4.87 3.28 -3.76
N MET A 19 -4.98 4.24 -2.84
CA MET A 19 -6.05 4.28 -1.84
C MET A 19 -6.83 5.59 -1.80
N VAL A 20 -6.30 6.68 -2.34
CA VAL A 20 -6.98 7.97 -2.30
C VAL A 20 -8.08 8.11 -3.36
N ASP A 21 -9.06 8.96 -3.06
CA ASP A 21 -10.00 9.52 -4.03
C ASP A 21 -9.49 10.83 -4.65
N ASP A 22 -10.34 11.48 -5.45
CA ASP A 22 -10.03 12.75 -6.14
C ASP A 22 -9.89 13.94 -5.17
N GLU A 23 -10.36 13.80 -3.92
CA GLU A 23 -10.24 14.83 -2.87
C GLU A 23 -9.03 14.59 -1.95
N ASN A 24 -8.21 13.58 -2.24
CA ASN A 24 -7.06 13.14 -1.44
C ASN A 24 -7.43 12.54 -0.07
N GLY A 25 -8.69 12.17 0.14
CA GLY A 25 -9.14 11.34 1.25
C GLY A 25 -8.99 9.86 0.91
N LEU A 26 -9.13 8.96 1.90
CA LEU A 26 -9.32 7.55 1.58
C LEU A 26 -10.65 7.37 0.85
N ARG A 27 -10.64 6.60 -0.25
CA ARG A 27 -11.87 6.21 -0.96
C ARG A 27 -12.92 5.70 0.02
N GLU A 28 -14.18 6.09 -0.17
CA GLU A 28 -15.30 5.72 0.71
C GLU A 28 -15.39 4.21 0.97
N ASP A 29 -15.11 3.38 -0.04
CA ASP A 29 -15.08 1.91 0.08
C ASP A 29 -14.09 1.40 1.14
N TYR A 30 -13.06 2.19 1.48
CA TYR A 30 -11.90 1.80 2.27
C TYR A 30 -11.87 2.40 3.66
N THR A 31 -12.84 3.23 4.06
CA THR A 31 -12.81 3.97 5.33
C THR A 31 -14.21 4.19 5.92
N TYR A 32 -14.28 4.81 7.09
CA TYR A 32 -15.52 5.30 7.70
C TYR A 32 -15.48 6.82 7.98
N ASP A 33 -14.29 7.43 7.94
CA ASP A 33 -14.04 8.81 8.36
C ASP A 33 -13.01 9.52 7.45
N CYS A 34 -12.81 8.99 6.24
CA CYS A 34 -11.85 9.45 5.24
C CYS A 34 -10.37 9.30 5.62
N VAL A 35 -10.04 8.72 6.78
CA VAL A 35 -8.65 8.61 7.28
C VAL A 35 -8.28 7.20 7.72
N HIS A 36 -9.11 6.54 8.52
CA HIS A 36 -8.80 5.22 9.07
C HIS A 36 -9.32 4.12 8.15
N PRO A 37 -8.47 3.15 7.73
CA PRO A 37 -8.92 2.06 6.89
C PRO A 37 -9.97 1.17 7.59
N ASN A 38 -10.99 0.78 6.85
CA ASN A 38 -11.90 -0.28 7.22
C ASN A 38 -11.33 -1.66 6.80
N LYS A 39 -12.11 -2.74 6.97
CA LYS A 39 -11.70 -4.10 6.59
C LYS A 39 -11.25 -4.22 5.12
N THR A 40 -11.96 -3.58 4.20
CA THR A 40 -11.64 -3.58 2.78
C THR A 40 -10.35 -2.81 2.51
N GLY A 41 -10.19 -1.63 3.12
CA GLY A 41 -8.97 -0.84 3.03
C GLY A 41 -7.73 -1.60 3.53
N TYR A 42 -7.83 -2.26 4.68
CA TYR A 42 -6.73 -3.09 5.19
C TYR A 42 -6.40 -4.28 4.29
N ARG A 43 -7.38 -4.88 3.61
CA ARG A 43 -7.12 -5.96 2.66
C ARG A 43 -6.27 -5.47 1.48
N VAL A 44 -6.62 -4.32 0.90
CA VAL A 44 -5.83 -3.69 -0.17
C VAL A 44 -4.41 -3.38 0.32
N MET A 45 -4.27 -2.81 1.52
CA MET A 45 -2.95 -2.53 2.11
C MET A 45 -2.12 -3.81 2.29
N SER A 46 -2.74 -4.87 2.80
CA SER A 46 -2.09 -6.16 3.02
C SER A 46 -1.57 -6.77 1.72
N ASP A 47 -2.39 -6.76 0.66
CA ASP A 47 -2.01 -7.32 -0.65
C ASP A 47 -0.83 -6.54 -1.26
N LEU A 48 -0.85 -5.21 -1.15
CA LEU A 48 0.23 -4.34 -1.59
C LEU A 48 1.53 -4.56 -0.79
N ALA A 49 1.42 -4.69 0.54
CA ALA A 49 2.55 -4.98 1.42
C ALA A 49 3.19 -6.33 1.08
N ASN A 50 2.38 -7.38 0.97
CA ASN A 50 2.83 -8.72 0.63
C ASN A 50 3.51 -8.73 -0.74
N LYS A 51 2.93 -8.07 -1.74
CA LYS A 51 3.56 -7.95 -3.07
C LYS A 51 4.92 -7.25 -3.02
N ALA A 52 5.04 -6.16 -2.25
CA ALA A 52 6.31 -5.45 -2.09
C ALA A 52 7.37 -6.33 -1.41
N ILE A 53 6.99 -7.00 -0.32
CA ILE A 53 7.85 -7.93 0.43
C ILE A 53 8.29 -9.09 -0.47
N SER A 54 7.37 -9.75 -1.15
CA SER A 54 7.68 -10.87 -2.06
C SER A 54 8.61 -10.45 -3.18
N THR A 55 8.44 -9.25 -3.73
CA THR A 55 9.34 -8.71 -4.76
C THR A 55 10.77 -8.54 -4.23
N ILE A 56 10.92 -8.04 -2.99
CA ILE A 56 12.22 -7.84 -2.33
C ILE A 56 12.93 -9.18 -2.09
N PHE A 57 12.19 -10.17 -1.60
CA PHE A 57 12.74 -11.49 -1.27
C PHE A 57 12.79 -12.45 -2.46
N GLY A 58 12.36 -12.03 -3.66
CA GLY A 58 12.32 -12.89 -4.84
C GLY A 58 11.32 -14.05 -4.74
N LEU A 59 10.30 -13.93 -3.88
CA LEU A 59 9.29 -14.97 -3.61
C LEU A 59 8.20 -15.04 -4.70
N ASN A 60 8.51 -14.61 -5.92
CA ASN A 60 7.57 -14.63 -7.05
C ASN A 60 7.26 -16.09 -7.42
N GLY A 61 6.22 -16.68 -6.81
CA GLY A 61 5.77 -18.03 -7.12
C GLY A 61 5.07 -18.80 -5.99
N ILE A 62 5.07 -18.31 -4.74
CA ILE A 62 4.31 -18.94 -3.65
C ILE A 62 2.96 -18.24 -3.56
N ASN A 63 2.03 -18.66 -4.43
CA ASN A 63 0.61 -18.43 -4.21
C ASN A 63 0.17 -19.48 -3.19
N ASP A 64 -0.22 -19.04 -1.99
CA ASP A 64 -0.99 -19.84 -1.03
C ASP A 64 -2.40 -20.16 -1.58
#